data_AF-A0AAP8U685-F1
#
_entry.id   AF-A0AAP8U685-F1
#
_cell.length_a   1.000
_cell.length_b   1.000
_cell.length_c   1.000
_cell.angle_alpha   90.00
_cell.angle_beta   90.00
_cell.angle_gamma   90.00
#
_symmetry.space_group_name_H-M   'P 1'
#
loop_
_entity.id
_entity.type
_entity.pdbx_description
1 polymer ?
#
loop_
_entity_poly.entity_id
_entity_poly.type
_entity_poly.pdbx_seq_one_letter_code
_entity_poly.pdbx_strand_id
1 'polypeptide(L)'
;MLKKSMVGLIAVLTLAMGSQAMATDGKAELVNSNVTPFKTTGIGGGDWNYGSSKIGAQKKCWSYYKHPEKFHSATAIIGDDEDTDYAEAGEWAKAEAYADKKYTCYAHWDNKAKRPK
;
A
#
# COMPACT_ATOMS: atom_id res chain seq x y z
N MET A 1 70.11 1.61 4.79
CA MET A 1 68.76 1.98 4.34
C MET A 1 67.87 0.75 4.39
N LEU A 2 67.13 0.53 5.49
CA LEU A 2 66.15 -0.56 5.61
C LEU A 2 64.74 0.06 5.54
N LYS A 3 63.96 -0.33 4.53
CA LYS A 3 62.55 0.09 4.37
C LYS A 3 61.70 -0.68 5.39
N LYS A 4 61.12 0.04 6.35
CA LYS A 4 60.07 -0.49 7.24
C LYS A 4 58.77 -0.57 6.44
N SER A 5 58.36 -1.76 6.03
CA SER A 5 57.00 -1.97 5.52
C SER A 5 56.03 -1.90 6.69
N MET A 6 55.24 -0.83 6.74
CA MET A 6 54.05 -0.74 7.59
C MET A 6 53.01 -1.73 7.07
N VAL A 7 52.77 -2.76 7.88
CA VAL A 7 51.61 -3.65 7.76
C VAL A 7 50.37 -2.82 8.08
N GLY A 8 49.61 -2.44 7.06
CA GLY A 8 48.30 -1.82 7.24
C GLY A 8 47.28 -2.89 7.61
N LEU A 9 46.86 -2.94 8.87
CA LEU A 9 45.65 -3.66 9.26
C LEU A 9 44.45 -2.96 8.62
N ILE A 10 43.89 -3.57 7.57
CA ILE A 10 42.57 -3.22 7.05
C ILE A 10 41.55 -3.82 8.03
N ALA A 11 41.02 -3.00 8.92
CA ALA A 11 39.86 -3.37 9.71
C ALA A 11 38.65 -3.45 8.76
N VAL A 12 38.33 -4.67 8.32
CA VAL A 12 37.08 -4.94 7.59
C VAL A 12 35.95 -4.83 8.61
N LEU A 13 35.26 -3.69 8.62
CA LEU A 13 34.04 -3.49 9.39
C LEU A 13 32.94 -4.34 8.74
N THR A 14 32.76 -5.57 9.19
CA THR A 14 31.63 -6.41 8.80
C THR A 14 30.36 -5.83 9.43
N LEU A 15 29.56 -5.10 8.64
CA LEU A 15 28.21 -4.72 9.06
C LEU A 15 27.39 -6.01 9.21
N ALA A 16 27.08 -6.39 10.44
CA ALA A 16 26.08 -7.39 10.74
C ALA A 16 24.70 -6.84 10.32
N MET A 17 24.29 -7.13 9.09
CA MET A 17 22.91 -6.95 8.68
C MET A 17 22.07 -7.97 9.46
N GLY A 18 21.36 -7.50 10.49
CA GLY A 18 20.49 -8.35 11.30
C GLY A 18 19.50 -9.09 10.42
N SER A 19 19.43 -10.42 10.58
CA SER A 19 18.45 -11.25 9.90
C SER A 19 17.05 -10.79 10.28
N GLN A 20 16.37 -10.09 9.37
CA GLN A 20 14.95 -9.82 9.52
C GLN A 20 14.23 -11.15 9.25
N ALA A 21 13.53 -11.67 10.26
CA ALA A 21 12.68 -12.83 10.07
C ALA A 21 11.56 -12.44 9.09
N MET A 22 11.64 -12.95 7.87
CA MET A 22 10.56 -12.85 6.89
C MET A 22 9.49 -13.86 7.31
N ALA A 23 8.24 -13.41 7.46
CA ALA A 23 7.13 -14.32 7.75
C ALA A 23 7.02 -15.38 6.66
N THR A 24 6.97 -16.67 7.06
CA THR A 24 6.92 -17.81 6.14
C THR A 24 5.52 -17.99 5.54
N ASP A 25 4.46 -17.65 6.28
CA ASP A 25 3.07 -17.63 5.82
C ASP A 25 2.16 -16.82 6.77
N GLY A 26 0.88 -16.66 6.40
CA GLY A 26 -0.15 -16.02 7.22
C GLY A 26 -1.54 -16.50 6.81
N LYS A 27 -2.43 -16.70 7.79
CA LYS A 27 -3.83 -17.12 7.58
C LYS A 27 -4.77 -16.16 8.32
N ALA A 28 -5.85 -15.73 7.66
CA ALA A 28 -6.95 -15.00 8.27
C ALA A 28 -8.25 -15.79 8.12
N GLU A 29 -8.98 -16.01 9.22
CA GLU A 29 -10.32 -16.58 9.19
C GLU A 29 -11.34 -15.45 9.02
N LEU A 30 -12.08 -15.47 7.91
CA LEU A 30 -13.06 -14.44 7.59
C LEU A 30 -14.44 -14.90 8.04
N VAL A 31 -14.88 -14.47 9.23
CA VAL A 31 -16.15 -14.90 9.86
C VAL A 31 -17.35 -13.97 9.59
N ASN A 32 -17.16 -12.87 8.83
CA ASN A 32 -18.23 -11.90 8.54
C ASN A 32 -18.62 -11.91 7.05
N SER A 33 -19.81 -12.43 6.75
CA SER A 33 -20.37 -12.53 5.39
C SER A 33 -21.00 -11.22 4.87
N ASN A 34 -21.03 -10.16 5.68
CA ASN A 34 -21.66 -8.88 5.31
C ASN A 34 -20.73 -7.91 4.56
N VAL A 35 -19.50 -8.30 4.27
CA VAL A 35 -18.54 -7.50 3.50
C VAL A 35 -18.23 -8.23 2.20
N THR A 36 -18.56 -7.62 1.07
CA THR A 36 -18.15 -8.11 -0.25
C THR A 36 -16.96 -7.25 -0.73
N PRO A 37 -15.70 -7.65 -0.48
CA PRO A 37 -14.57 -7.06 -1.18
C PRO A 37 -14.69 -7.45 -2.66
N PHE A 38 -14.72 -6.47 -3.58
CA PHE A 38 -14.96 -6.77 -5.00
C PHE A 38 -13.81 -7.55 -5.63
N LYS A 39 -12.57 -7.34 -5.18
CA LYS A 39 -11.39 -8.12 -5.57
C LYS A 39 -10.18 -7.72 -4.71
N THR A 40 -9.47 -8.69 -4.13
CA THR A 40 -8.05 -8.51 -3.78
C THR A 40 -7.26 -9.16 -4.90
N THR A 41 -6.64 -8.36 -5.76
CA THR A 41 -5.76 -8.89 -6.80
C THR A 41 -4.44 -8.16 -6.76
N GLY A 42 -3.35 -8.89 -7.00
CA GLY A 42 -2.01 -8.36 -7.23
C GLY A 42 -1.93 -7.53 -8.52
N ILE A 43 -2.68 -6.43 -8.62
CA ILE A 43 -2.72 -5.56 -9.79
C ILE A 43 -1.64 -4.49 -9.66
N GLY A 44 -0.88 -4.27 -10.75
CA GLY A 44 0.21 -3.29 -10.75
C GLY A 44 1.39 -3.67 -9.83
N GLY A 45 1.47 -4.92 -9.36
CA GLY A 45 2.51 -5.36 -8.43
C GLY A 45 2.23 -5.05 -6.96
N GLY A 46 1.01 -4.62 -6.61
CA GLY A 46 0.58 -4.36 -5.25
C GLY A 46 -0.77 -5.01 -4.91
N ASP A 47 -1.14 -4.97 -3.64
CA ASP A 47 -2.44 -5.42 -3.14
C ASP A 47 -3.46 -4.29 -3.24
N TRP A 48 -4.60 -4.57 -3.87
CA TRP A 48 -5.68 -3.60 -4.00
C TRP A 48 -6.97 -4.13 -3.40
N ASN A 49 -7.56 -3.38 -2.47
CA ASN A 49 -8.87 -3.65 -1.86
C ASN A 49 -9.78 -2.45 -2.14
N TYR A 50 -10.86 -2.69 -2.87
CA TYR A 50 -11.80 -1.65 -3.26
C TYR A 50 -13.24 -2.16 -3.20
N GLY A 51 -14.18 -1.22 -3.12
CA GLY A 51 -15.59 -1.55 -3.13
C GLY A 51 -16.49 -0.41 -2.70
N SER A 52 -17.74 -0.77 -2.42
CA SER A 52 -18.71 0.15 -1.83
C SER A 52 -19.65 -0.56 -0.87
N SER A 53 -20.18 0.19 0.09
CA SER A 53 -21.13 -0.31 1.08
C SER A 53 -22.15 0.78 1.43
N LYS A 54 -23.35 0.37 1.83
CA LYS A 54 -24.37 1.31 2.33
C LYS A 54 -24.13 1.52 3.82
N ILE A 55 -23.95 2.77 4.27
CA ILE A 55 -23.74 3.13 5.66
C ILE A 55 -24.80 4.17 6.03
N GLY A 56 -25.78 3.79 6.86
CA GLY A 56 -26.90 4.65 7.21
C GLY A 56 -27.67 5.16 5.98
N ALA A 57 -27.75 6.48 5.81
CA ALA A 57 -28.40 7.13 4.67
C ALA A 57 -27.51 7.23 3.42
N GLN A 58 -26.20 6.99 3.52
CA GLN A 58 -25.23 7.19 2.45
C GLN A 58 -24.67 5.86 1.92
N LYS A 59 -23.92 5.94 0.82
CA LYS A 59 -23.04 4.90 0.31
C LYS A 59 -21.59 5.36 0.44
N LYS A 60 -20.76 4.53 1.05
CA LYS A 60 -19.30 4.66 1.07
C LYS A 60 -18.73 3.98 -0.17
N CYS A 61 -17.79 4.66 -0.83
CA CYS A 61 -16.91 4.14 -1.86
C CYS A 61 -15.49 4.11 -1.28
N TRP A 62 -14.70 3.07 -1.54
CA TRP A 62 -13.32 3.02 -1.09
C TRP A 62 -12.37 2.42 -2.12
N SER A 63 -11.13 2.90 -2.07
CA SER A 63 -9.98 2.35 -2.78
C SER A 63 -8.80 2.33 -1.81
N TYR A 64 -8.32 1.13 -1.47
CA TYR A 64 -7.15 0.93 -0.62
C TYR A 64 -6.11 0.19 -1.43
N TYR A 65 -4.95 0.80 -1.66
CA TYR A 65 -3.88 0.20 -2.44
C TYR A 65 -2.59 0.17 -1.63
N LYS A 66 -1.86 -0.94 -1.69
CA LYS A 66 -0.52 -1.09 -1.12
C LYS A 66 0.42 -1.65 -2.16
N HIS A 67 1.44 -0.88 -2.52
CA HIS A 67 2.53 -1.36 -3.36
C HIS A 67 3.79 -1.61 -2.53
N PRO A 68 4.47 -2.77 -2.63
CA PRO A 68 5.60 -3.12 -1.77
C PRO A 68 6.85 -2.26 -2.03
N GLU A 69 7.07 -1.81 -3.27
CA GLU A 69 8.34 -1.19 -3.68
C GLU A 69 8.23 0.25 -4.23
N LYS A 70 7.02 0.80 -4.38
CA LYS A 70 6.82 2.06 -5.10
C LYS A 70 5.93 3.00 -4.31
N PHE A 71 6.21 4.29 -4.45
CA PHE A 71 5.26 5.34 -4.12
C PHE A 71 4.03 5.17 -5.01
N HIS A 72 2.85 5.22 -4.41
CA HIS A 72 1.61 4.86 -5.06
C HIS A 72 0.45 5.70 -4.51
N SER A 73 -0.70 5.63 -5.20
CA SER A 73 -1.92 6.26 -4.74
C SER A 73 -3.14 5.35 -4.90
N ALA A 74 -4.18 5.71 -4.16
CA ALA A 74 -5.53 5.16 -4.30
C ALA A 74 -6.53 6.32 -4.37
N THR A 75 -7.55 6.19 -5.19
CA THR A 75 -8.59 7.22 -5.38
C THR A 75 -9.97 6.58 -5.32
N ALA A 76 -10.89 7.19 -4.58
CA ALA A 76 -12.30 6.79 -4.51
C ALA A 76 -13.17 7.97 -4.99
N ILE A 77 -14.13 7.70 -5.87
CA ILE A 77 -15.02 8.71 -6.46
C ILE A 77 -16.46 8.21 -6.40
N ILE A 78 -17.37 9.02 -5.85
CA ILE A 78 -18.81 8.73 -5.86
C ILE A 78 -19.63 10.03 -5.87
N GLY A 79 -20.49 10.18 -6.88
CA GLY A 79 -21.24 11.44 -7.05
C GLY A 79 -20.29 12.60 -7.31
N ASP A 80 -20.40 13.66 -6.51
CA ASP A 80 -19.51 14.82 -6.55
C ASP A 80 -18.36 14.75 -5.52
N ASP A 81 -18.27 13.64 -4.77
CA ASP A 81 -17.23 13.43 -3.76
C ASP A 81 -16.07 12.59 -4.33
N GLU A 82 -14.85 13.05 -4.08
CA GLU A 82 -13.60 12.44 -4.54
C GLU A 82 -12.55 12.55 -3.43
N ASP A 83 -11.90 11.44 -3.14
CA ASP A 83 -10.77 11.37 -2.22
C ASP A 83 -9.60 10.64 -2.88
N THR A 84 -8.40 11.16 -2.69
CA THR A 84 -7.15 10.53 -3.16
C THR A 84 -6.12 10.57 -2.06
N ASP A 85 -5.59 9.39 -1.73
CA ASP A 85 -4.51 9.24 -0.78
C ASP A 85 -3.24 8.70 -1.47
N TYR A 86 -2.09 9.08 -0.92
CA TYR A 86 -0.77 8.70 -1.42
C TYR A 86 0.03 8.05 -0.29
N ALA A 87 0.75 6.99 -0.61
CA ALA A 87 1.55 6.28 0.38
C ALA A 87 2.93 5.89 -0.14
N GLU A 88 3.85 5.80 0.82
CA GLU A 88 5.18 5.23 0.61
C GLU A 88 5.12 3.72 0.31
N ALA A 89 6.21 3.21 -0.25
CA ALA A 89 6.37 1.77 -0.49
C ALA A 89 6.13 0.97 0.81
N GLY A 90 5.29 -0.06 0.74
CA GLY A 90 4.95 -0.92 1.86
C GLY A 90 3.82 -0.42 2.75
N GLU A 91 3.40 0.83 2.63
CA GLU A 91 2.25 1.40 3.34
C GLU A 91 0.96 1.27 2.51
N TRP A 92 -0.19 1.46 3.16
CA TRP A 92 -1.48 1.50 2.48
C TRP A 92 -1.88 2.95 2.19
N ALA A 93 -2.10 3.29 0.92
CA ALA A 93 -2.88 4.45 0.54
C ALA A 93 -4.37 4.12 0.72
N LYS A 94 -5.10 4.93 1.49
CA LYS A 94 -6.50 4.69 1.84
C LYS A 94 -7.39 5.88 1.48
N ALA A 95 -8.14 5.74 0.38
CA ALA A 95 -9.11 6.73 -0.04
C ALA A 95 -10.56 6.28 0.21
N GLU A 96 -11.40 7.22 0.66
CA GLU A 96 -12.82 7.01 0.94
C GLU A 96 -13.67 8.21 0.52
N ALA A 97 -14.76 7.95 -0.22
CA ALA A 97 -15.71 8.98 -0.64
C ALA A 97 -17.15 8.55 -0.33
N TYR A 98 -18.05 9.51 -0.13
CA TYR A 98 -19.41 9.30 0.38
C TYR A 98 -20.45 10.09 -0.43
N ALA A 99 -21.51 9.41 -0.87
CA ALA A 99 -22.64 10.08 -1.52
C ALA A 99 -23.97 9.34 -1.31
N ASP A 100 -25.03 9.84 -1.95
CA ASP A 100 -26.32 9.17 -2.00
C ASP A 100 -26.21 7.75 -2.60
N LYS A 101 -27.08 6.84 -2.15
CA LYS A 101 -27.08 5.43 -2.54
C LYS A 101 -27.32 5.18 -4.02
N LYS A 102 -27.87 6.14 -4.76
CA LYS A 102 -28.09 6.02 -6.22
C LYS A 102 -26.81 6.12 -7.04
N TYR A 103 -25.77 6.76 -6.51
CA TYR A 103 -24.55 7.04 -7.29
C TYR A 103 -23.68 5.80 -7.45
N THR A 104 -23.00 5.74 -8.59
CA THR A 104 -22.01 4.71 -8.92
C THR A 104 -20.68 5.05 -8.26
N CYS A 105 -20.02 4.06 -7.67
CA CYS A 105 -18.70 4.19 -7.07
C CYS A 105 -17.63 3.80 -8.11
N TYR A 106 -16.60 4.63 -8.23
CA TYR A 106 -15.41 4.37 -9.02
C TYR A 106 -14.20 4.34 -8.08
N ALA A 107 -13.35 3.33 -8.25
CA ALA A 107 -12.14 3.15 -7.47
C ALA A 107 -10.95 3.01 -8.42
N HIS A 108 -9.88 3.74 -8.14
CA HIS A 108 -8.65 3.77 -8.92
C HIS A 108 -7.43 3.54 -8.03
N TRP A 109 -6.35 3.03 -8.63
CA TRP A 109 -5.03 2.91 -8.02
C TRP A 109 -3.97 3.34 -9.05
N ASP A 110 -2.83 3.86 -8.59
CA ASP A 110 -1.68 4.18 -9.43
C ASP A 110 -0.37 3.80 -8.74
N ASN A 111 0.42 2.91 -9.35
CA ASN A 111 1.75 2.51 -8.87
C ASN A 111 2.90 3.34 -9.45
N LYS A 112 2.57 4.39 -10.20
CA LYS A 112 3.48 5.40 -10.77
C LYS A 112 3.06 6.81 -10.35
N ALA A 113 2.35 6.92 -9.23
CA ALA A 113 1.94 8.19 -8.66
C ALA A 113 3.15 9.12 -8.52
N LYS A 114 2.94 10.41 -8.77
CA LYS A 114 3.99 11.42 -8.62
C LYS A 114 3.88 12.05 -7.24
N ARG A 115 5.03 12.20 -6.58
CA ARG A 115 5.10 12.98 -5.34
C ARG A 115 4.70 14.43 -5.63
N PRO A 116 3.87 15.04 -4.77
CA PRO A 116 3.70 16.49 -4.79
C PRO A 116 5.07 17.16 -4.67
N LYS A 117 5.29 18.22 -5.46
CA LYS A 117 6.51 19.04 -5.37
C LYS A 117 6.42 20.03 -4.23
#